data_AF-D6ACA5-F1
#
_entry.id   AF-D6ACA5-F1
#
_cell.length_a   1.000
_cell.length_b   1.000
_cell.length_c   1.000
_cell.angle_alpha   90.00
_cell.angle_beta   90.00
_cell.angle_gamma   90.00
#
_symmetry.space_group_name_H-M   'P 1'
#
loop_
_entity.id
_entity.type
_entity.pdbx_description
1 polymer ?
#
loop_
_entity_poly.entity_id
_entity_poly.type
_entity_poly.pdbx_seq_one_letter_code
_entity_poly.pdbx_strand_id
1 'polypeptide(L)'
;MSDTETPTELSMRMRLASHKSWAATTDRTARTAAARKASHHTRFLVKARELHPDATDEQLAAVAKSLRSAHYTELALRSAQARRLNAAARRQSTGRNAAAA
;
A
#
# COMPACT_ATOMS: atom_id res chain seq x y z
N MET A 1 15.92 2.90 -20.94
CA MET A 1 14.57 2.39 -20.61
C MET A 1 13.68 2.83 -21.76
N SER A 2 13.10 1.91 -22.53
CA SER A 2 12.37 2.29 -23.75
C SER A 2 11.04 2.96 -23.38
N ASP A 3 10.81 4.15 -23.92
CA ASP A 3 9.54 4.90 -23.83
C ASP A 3 8.44 4.25 -24.71
N THR A 4 8.39 2.92 -24.80
CA THR A 4 7.57 2.21 -25.78
C THR A 4 7.10 0.84 -25.28
N GLU A 5 6.80 0.71 -23.98
CA GLU A 5 6.00 -0.43 -23.52
C GLU A 5 4.56 0.03 -23.28
N THR A 6 3.60 -0.66 -23.90
CA THR A 6 2.18 -0.49 -23.56
C THR A 6 1.93 -0.89 -22.10
N PRO A 7 0.82 -0.42 -21.47
CA PRO A 7 0.45 -0.86 -20.12
C PRO A 7 0.36 -2.39 -19.97
N THR A 8 -0.05 -3.09 -21.03
CA THR A 8 -0.12 -4.56 -21.06
C THR A 8 1.26 -5.20 -20.99
N GLU A 9 2.20 -4.74 -21.82
CA GLU A 9 3.58 -5.25 -21.84
C GLU A 9 4.30 -4.98 -20.52
N LEU A 10 4.14 -3.76 -19.97
CA LEU A 10 4.61 -3.41 -18.63
C LEU A 10 4.10 -4.39 -17.58
N SER A 11 2.80 -4.69 -17.62
CA SER A 11 2.16 -5.62 -16.69
C SER A 11 2.71 -7.05 -16.83
N MET A 12 2.89 -7.53 -18.06
CA MET A 12 3.48 -8.85 -18.34
C MET A 12 4.93 -8.95 -17.87
N ARG A 13 5.75 -7.92 -18.14
CA ARG A 13 7.14 -7.86 -17.70
C ARG A 13 7.26 -7.91 -16.18
N MET A 14 6.42 -7.18 -15.46
CA MET A 14 6.42 -7.19 -13.99
C MET A 14 5.99 -8.55 -13.42
N ARG A 15 5.01 -9.24 -14.04
CA ARG A 15 4.64 -10.60 -13.65
C ARG A 15 5.78 -11.59 -13.87
N LEU A 16 6.42 -11.54 -15.04
CA LEU A 16 7.58 -12.38 -15.36
C LEU A 16 8.71 -12.18 -14.34
N ALA A 17 9.04 -10.92 -14.02
CA ALA A 17 10.04 -10.59 -13.02
C ALA A 17 9.67 -11.14 -11.64
N SER A 18 8.41 -11.01 -11.21
CA SER A 18 7.92 -11.54 -9.94
C SER A 18 8.06 -13.05 -9.84
N HIS A 19 7.64 -13.79 -10.88
CA HIS A 19 7.74 -15.26 -10.91
C HIS A 19 9.19 -15.73 -10.86
N LYS A 20 10.08 -15.15 -11.68
CA LYS A 20 11.53 -15.46 -11.66
C LYS A 20 12.12 -15.20 -10.27
N SER A 21 11.78 -14.06 -9.69
CA SER A 21 12.22 -13.65 -8.37
C SER A 21 11.79 -14.63 -7.28
N TRP A 22 10.55 -15.10 -7.28
CA TRP A 22 10.06 -16.08 -6.31
C TRP A 22 10.63 -17.48 -6.55
N ALA A 23 10.86 -17.89 -7.80
CA ALA A 23 11.52 -19.15 -8.12
C ALA A 23 12.97 -19.19 -7.59
N ALA A 24 13.68 -18.05 -7.60
CA ALA A 24 15.01 -17.93 -7.04
C ALA A 24 15.04 -17.83 -5.49
N THR A 25 13.89 -17.78 -4.82
CA THR A 25 13.83 -17.65 -3.36
C THR A 25 13.74 -19.01 -2.68
N THR A 26 14.83 -19.44 -2.06
CA THR A 26 14.90 -20.69 -1.30
C THR A 26 14.27 -20.55 0.10
N ASP A 27 14.50 -19.42 0.77
CA ASP A 27 13.87 -19.10 2.07
C ASP A 27 12.90 -17.91 1.94
N ARG A 28 11.60 -18.23 1.92
CA ARG A 28 10.53 -17.23 1.85
C ARG A 28 10.38 -16.42 3.15
N THR A 29 10.70 -17.03 4.28
CA THR A 29 10.62 -16.39 5.59
C THR A 29 11.70 -15.32 5.70
N ALA A 30 12.96 -15.65 5.38
CA ALA A 30 14.06 -14.69 5.36
C ALA A 30 13.80 -13.52 4.40
N ARG A 31 13.33 -13.82 3.18
CA ARG A 31 13.03 -12.78 2.18
C ARG A 31 12.06 -11.70 2.68
N THR A 32 11.08 -12.07 3.50
CA THR A 32 10.07 -11.14 4.03
C THR A 32 10.38 -10.61 5.43
N ALA A 33 11.48 -11.06 6.07
CA ALA A 33 11.79 -10.74 7.45
C ALA A 33 12.01 -9.24 7.67
N ALA A 34 12.75 -8.56 6.79
CA ALA A 34 12.97 -7.12 6.89
C ALA A 34 11.66 -6.32 6.77
N ALA A 35 10.81 -6.70 5.80
CA ALA A 35 9.49 -6.08 5.62
C ALA A 35 8.58 -6.31 6.83
N ARG A 36 8.55 -7.53 7.40
CA ARG A 36 7.82 -7.85 8.63
C ARG A 36 8.37 -7.07 9.83
N LYS A 37 9.69 -6.96 9.96
CA LYS A 37 10.34 -6.17 11.01
C LYS A 37 10.05 -4.68 10.87
N ALA A 38 9.90 -4.15 9.66
CA ALA A 38 9.52 -2.75 9.42
C ALA A 38 7.99 -2.54 9.36
N SER A 39 7.21 -3.61 9.48
CA SER A 39 5.77 -3.58 9.31
C SER A 39 5.07 -2.90 10.50
N HIS A 40 3.74 -2.91 10.46
CA HIS A 40 2.84 -2.31 11.43
C HIS A 40 3.10 -2.67 12.90
N HIS A 41 3.82 -3.76 13.18
CA HIS A 41 4.11 -4.16 14.55
C HIS A 41 5.18 -3.30 15.24
N THR A 42 6.12 -2.71 14.50
CA THR A 42 7.27 -2.00 15.09
C THR A 42 7.28 -0.51 14.73
N ARG A 43 6.87 -0.15 13.50
CA ARG A 43 7.01 1.23 13.01
C ARG A 43 6.19 2.24 13.83
N PHE A 44 5.04 1.83 14.36
CA PHE A 44 4.21 2.70 15.20
C PHE A 44 4.76 2.83 16.61
N LEU A 45 5.44 1.81 17.14
CA LEU A 45 6.17 1.92 18.41
C LEU A 45 7.40 2.82 18.28
N VAL A 46 8.15 2.72 17.19
CA VAL A 46 9.26 3.64 16.89
C VAL A 46 8.75 5.08 16.82
N LYS A 47 7.68 5.33 16.07
CA LYS A 47 7.06 6.66 15.97
C LYS A 47 6.47 7.15 17.30
N ALA A 48 5.93 6.25 18.12
CA ALA A 48 5.45 6.62 19.45
C ALA A 48 6.60 7.11 20.34
N ARG A 49 7.76 6.45 20.29
CA ARG A 49 8.98 6.85 21.02
C ARG A 49 9.55 8.18 20.53
N GLU A 50 9.51 8.43 19.22
CA GLU A 50 9.91 9.73 18.65
C GLU A 50 9.01 10.87 19.13
N LEU A 51 7.70 10.62 19.26
CA LEU A 51 6.73 11.63 19.69
C LEU A 51 6.73 11.86 21.20
N HIS A 52 6.99 10.80 21.98
CA HIS A 52 6.96 10.80 23.44
C HIS A 52 8.19 10.07 24.01
N PRO A 53 9.37 10.69 24.00
CA PRO A 53 10.63 10.03 24.39
C PRO A 53 10.65 9.59 25.86
N ASP A 54 9.95 10.33 26.74
CA ASP A 54 9.93 10.08 28.18
C ASP A 54 8.73 9.25 28.65
N ALA A 55 7.90 8.74 27.73
CA ALA A 55 6.72 7.96 28.06
C ALA A 55 7.07 6.54 28.51
N THR A 56 6.24 5.98 29.40
CA THR A 56 6.37 4.58 29.81
C THR A 56 6.02 3.63 28.66
N ASP A 57 6.46 2.38 28.74
CA ASP A 57 6.15 1.38 27.71
C ASP A 57 4.63 1.17 27.51
N GLU A 58 3.84 1.26 28.59
CA GLU A 58 2.39 1.17 28.51
C GLU A 58 1.77 2.35 27.74
N GLN A 59 2.24 3.57 28.02
CA GLN A 59 1.82 4.77 27.31
C GLN A 59 2.21 4.70 25.83
N LEU A 60 3.44 4.26 25.53
CA LEU A 60 3.93 4.05 24.16
C LEU A 60 3.10 3.00 23.42
N ALA A 61 2.70 1.91 24.07
CA ALA A 61 1.84 0.90 23.48
C ALA A 61 0.45 1.47 23.13
N ALA A 62 -0.13 2.29 24.01
CA ALA A 62 -1.39 2.98 23.75
C ALA A 62 -1.28 3.97 22.58
N VAL A 63 -0.20 4.77 22.53
CA VAL A 63 0.06 5.70 21.42
C VAL A 63 0.25 4.94 20.11
N ALA A 64 1.06 3.87 20.10
CA ALA A 64 1.30 3.07 18.91
C ALA A 64 0.00 2.41 18.39
N LYS A 65 -0.88 1.96 19.28
CA LYS A 65 -2.22 1.46 18.93
C LYS A 65 -3.05 2.55 18.25
N SER A 66 -3.06 3.76 18.79
CA SER A 66 -3.78 4.90 18.20
C SER A 66 -3.21 5.31 16.84
N LEU A 67 -1.88 5.41 16.71
CA LEU A 67 -1.19 5.69 15.44
C LEU A 67 -1.51 4.65 14.38
N ARG A 68 -1.56 3.37 14.76
CA ARG A 68 -1.95 2.28 13.88
C ARG A 68 -3.37 2.45 13.38
N SER A 69 -4.32 2.71 14.28
CA SER A 69 -5.72 2.93 13.93
C SER A 69 -5.88 4.14 13.00
N ALA A 70 -5.24 5.26 13.33
CA ALA A 70 -5.28 6.47 12.51
C ALA A 70 -4.79 6.21 11.07
N HIS A 71 -3.66 5.52 10.91
CA HIS A 71 -3.10 5.21 9.59
C HIS A 71 -4.07 4.40 8.70
N TYR A 72 -4.71 3.37 9.26
CA TYR A 72 -5.63 2.55 8.48
C TYR A 72 -6.96 3.27 8.20
N THR A 73 -7.43 4.08 9.14
CA THR A 73 -8.60 4.93 8.91
C THR A 73 -8.35 5.93 7.77
N GLU A 74 -7.17 6.56 7.74
CA GLU A 74 -6.78 7.45 6.65
C GLU A 74 -6.71 6.71 5.31
N LEU A 75 -6.12 5.51 5.28
CA LEU A 75 -6.06 4.68 4.08
C LEU A 75 -7.47 4.30 3.59
N ALA A 76 -8.37 3.93 4.51
CA ALA A 76 -9.75 3.60 4.18
C ALA A 76 -10.51 4.81 3.61
N LEU A 77 -10.33 5.99 4.20
CA LEU A 77 -10.91 7.25 3.72
C LEU A 77 -10.46 7.56 2.29
N ARG A 78 -9.13 7.55 2.05
CA ARG A 78 -8.55 7.78 0.71
C ARG A 78 -9.08 6.76 -0.31
N SER A 79 -9.22 5.50 0.10
CA SER A 79 -9.77 4.44 -0.74
C SER A 79 -11.24 4.69 -1.10
N ALA A 80 -12.06 5.13 -0.15
CA ALA A 80 -13.47 5.48 -0.40
C ALA A 80 -13.59 6.68 -1.36
N GLN A 81 -12.74 7.69 -1.19
CA GLN A 81 -12.66 8.84 -2.09
C GLN A 81 -12.28 8.41 -3.52
N ALA A 82 -11.25 7.58 -3.67
CA ALA A 82 -10.83 7.07 -4.98
C ALA A 82 -11.93 6.25 -5.68
N ARG A 83 -12.64 5.39 -4.94
CA ARG A 83 -13.78 4.63 -5.48
C ARG A 83 -14.88 5.55 -6.02
N ARG A 84 -15.22 6.62 -5.28
CA ARG A 84 -16.20 7.61 -5.72
C ARG A 84 -15.78 8.30 -7.02
N LEU A 85 -14.53 8.76 -7.10
CA LEU A 85 -13.99 9.41 -8.29
C LEU A 85 -14.01 8.47 -9.51
N ASN A 86 -13.55 7.23 -9.34
CA ASN A 86 -13.55 6.24 -10.42
C ASN A 86 -14.96 5.84 -10.87
N ALA A 87 -15.94 5.85 -9.98
CA ALA A 87 -17.34 5.63 -10.36
C ALA A 87 -17.90 6.81 -11.16
N ALA A 88 -17.57 8.05 -10.79
CA ALA A 88 -17.96 9.24 -11.54
C ALA A 88 -17.33 9.27 -12.94
N ALA A 89 -16.02 9.00 -13.04
CA ALA A 89 -15.31 8.93 -14.31
C ALA A 89 -15.88 7.86 -15.26
N ARG A 90 -16.18 6.66 -14.71
CA ARG A 90 -16.83 5.58 -15.49
C ARG A 90 -18.22 5.98 -16.00
N ARG A 91 -19.04 6.63 -15.19
CA ARG A 91 -20.35 7.14 -15.64
C ARG A 91 -20.20 8.16 -16.77
N GLN A 92 -19.22 9.06 -16.67
CA GLN A 92 -18.95 10.06 -17.71
C GLN A 92 -18.46 9.43 -19.02
N SER A 93 -17.60 8.41 -18.97
CA SER A 93 -17.16 7.69 -20.18
C SER A 93 -18.30 6.95 -20.85
N THR A 94 -19.18 6.29 -20.08
CA THR A 94 -20.36 5.61 -20.63
C THR A 94 -21.31 6.60 -21.28
N GLY A 95 -21.61 7.73 -20.63
CA GLY A 95 -22.47 8.78 -21.22
C GLY A 95 -21.89 9.39 -22.50
N ARG A 96 -20.57 9.57 -22.56
CA ARG A 96 -19.87 10.05 -23.76
C ARG A 96 -19.97 9.07 -24.93
N ASN A 97 -19.77 7.79 -24.67
CA ASN A 97 -19.88 6.76 -25.71
C ASN A 97 -21.32 6.63 -26.21
N ALA A 98 -22.32 6.79 -25.34
CA ALA A 98 -23.73 6.76 -25.74
C ALA A 98 -24.16 7.99 -26.55
N ALA A 99 -23.53 9.15 -26.35
CA ALA A 99 -23.81 10.37 -27.14
C ALA A 99 -23.07 10.40 -28.50
N ALA A 100 -22.09 9.52 -28.70
CA ALA A 100 -21.30 9.42 -29.93
C ALA A 100 -21.76 8.25 -30.84
N ALA A 101 -22.79 7.51 -30.43
CA ALA A 101 -23.43 6.42 -31.17
C ALA A 101 -24.81 6.86 -31.65
#